data_AF-A0A529WLN5-F1
#
_entry.id   AF-A0A529WLN5-F1
#
_cell.length_a   1.000
_cell.length_b   1.000
_cell.length_c   1.000
_cell.angle_alpha   90.00
_cell.angle_beta   90.00
_cell.angle_gamma   90.00
#
_symmetry.space_group_name_H-M   'P 1'
#
loop_
_entity.id
_entity.type
_entity.pdbx_description
1 polymer ?
#
loop_
_entity_poly.entity_id
_entity_poly.type
_entity_poly.pdbx_seq_one_letter_code
_entity_poly.pdbx_strand_id
1 'polypeptide(L)'
;MPLDAIRQQIRANYLPDEDEAVKRLSATAGLSAEERKAISARAADLVRAVRGSTDPRLMEVFLSAYGLSTKEGVALMCLAEALLRVPDTETMDDLIADKIAPHDWSAHSGGSS
;
A
#
# COMPACT_ATOMS: atom_id res chain seq x y z
N MET A 1 24.90 31.30 -7.92
CA MET A 1 25.49 30.30 -8.84
C MET A 1 24.87 30.52 -10.22
N PRO A 2 25.65 30.63 -11.31
CA PRO A 2 25.08 30.78 -12.65
C PRO A 2 24.20 29.57 -13.01
N LEU A 3 23.09 29.81 -13.71
CA LEU A 3 22.11 28.76 -14.06
C LEU A 3 22.73 27.59 -14.81
N ASP A 4 23.74 27.85 -15.63
CA ASP A 4 24.43 26.81 -16.39
C ASP A 4 25.20 25.83 -15.49
N ALA A 5 25.75 26.29 -14.36
CA ALA A 5 26.41 25.43 -13.39
C ALA A 5 25.41 24.46 -12.72
N ILE A 6 24.21 24.95 -12.36
CA ILE A 6 23.14 24.10 -11.79
C ILE A 6 22.71 23.05 -12.83
N ARG A 7 22.50 23.46 -14.09
CA ARG A 7 22.12 22.55 -15.18
C ARG A 7 23.18 21.49 -15.47
N GLN A 8 24.46 21.85 -15.41
CA GLN A 8 25.56 20.89 -15.54
C GLN A 8 25.56 19.87 -14.39
N GLN A 9 25.35 20.32 -13.15
CA GLN A 9 25.25 19.41 -12.00
C GLN A 9 24.07 18.43 -12.12
N ILE A 10 22.91 18.88 -12.62
CA ILE A 10 21.76 18.00 -12.87
C ILE A 10 22.13 16.94 -13.92
N ARG A 11 22.72 17.35 -15.05
CA ARG A 11 23.14 16.43 -16.12
C ARG A 11 24.18 15.41 -15.66
N ALA A 12 25.15 15.84 -14.85
CA ALA A 12 26.17 14.96 -14.30
C ALA A 12 25.60 13.88 -13.35
N ASN A 13 24.38 14.08 -12.83
CA ASN A 13 23.69 13.14 -11.95
C ASN A 13 22.53 12.40 -12.64
N TYR A 14 22.49 12.39 -13.98
CA TYR A 14 21.43 11.71 -14.73
C TYR A 14 21.55 10.18 -14.65
N LEU A 15 22.76 9.65 -14.82
CA LEU A 15 23.09 8.22 -14.74
C LEU A 15 24.43 8.04 -14.01
N PRO A 16 24.52 8.39 -12.72
CA PRO A 16 25.73 8.17 -11.95
C PRO A 16 25.90 6.67 -11.65
N ASP A 17 27.11 6.28 -11.30
CA ASP A 17 27.35 5.02 -10.62
C ASP A 17 26.57 4.98 -9.30
N GLU A 18 25.88 3.87 -9.03
CA GLU A 18 24.99 3.74 -7.87
C GLU A 18 25.77 3.81 -6.55
N ASP A 19 26.90 3.12 -6.45
CA ASP A 19 27.70 3.08 -5.23
C ASP A 19 28.22 4.47 -4.88
N GLU A 20 28.72 5.21 -5.87
CA GLU A 20 29.19 6.59 -5.68
C GLU A 20 28.04 7.54 -5.35
N ALA A 21 26.87 7.37 -5.97
CA ALA A 21 25.69 8.17 -5.67
C ALA A 21 25.21 7.94 -4.23
N VAL A 22 25.11 6.67 -3.79
CA VAL A 22 24.67 6.30 -2.45
C VAL A 22 25.65 6.79 -1.38
N LYS A 23 26.98 6.64 -1.60
CA LYS A 23 27.99 7.17 -0.68
C LYS A 23 27.84 8.69 -0.50
N ARG A 24 27.73 9.43 -1.61
CA ARG A 24 27.57 10.88 -1.59
C ARG A 24 26.27 11.32 -0.90
N LEU A 25 25.15 10.68 -1.22
CA LEU A 25 23.85 11.00 -0.61
C LEU A 25 23.83 10.67 0.88
N SER A 26 24.44 9.55 1.28
CA SER A 26 24.57 9.16 2.69
C SER A 26 25.42 10.17 3.47
N ALA A 27 26.53 10.63 2.90
CA ALA A 27 27.36 11.68 3.48
C ALA A 27 26.61 13.02 3.56
N THR A 28 25.82 13.36 2.54
CA THR A 28 24.99 14.58 2.51
C THR A 28 23.91 14.55 3.58
N ALA A 29 23.29 13.39 3.82
CA ALA A 29 22.29 13.23 4.88
C ALA A 29 22.90 13.43 6.27
N GLY A 30 24.17 13.03 6.48
CA GLY A 30 24.97 13.46 7.64
C GLY A 30 24.42 13.09 9.02
N LEU A 31 23.48 12.15 9.12
CA LEU A 31 22.76 11.85 10.35
C LEU A 31 23.67 11.24 11.42
N SER A 32 23.76 11.92 12.57
CA SER A 32 24.41 11.44 13.79
C SER A 32 23.71 10.22 14.37
N ALA A 33 24.39 9.53 15.31
CA ALA A 33 23.82 8.38 15.99
C ALA A 33 22.59 8.77 16.84
N GLU A 34 22.65 9.95 17.46
CA GLU A 34 21.58 10.53 18.27
C GLU A 34 20.36 10.86 17.42
N GLU A 35 20.54 11.52 16.27
CA GLU A 35 19.46 11.82 15.33
C GLU A 35 18.82 10.53 14.79
N ARG A 36 19.64 9.54 14.42
CA ARG A 36 19.14 8.22 13.96
C ARG A 36 18.29 7.55 15.04
N LYS A 37 18.73 7.61 16.29
CA LYS A 37 17.98 7.04 17.43
C LYS A 37 16.65 7.78 17.65
N ALA A 38 16.66 9.11 17.61
CA ALA A 38 15.46 9.92 17.78
C ALA A 38 14.44 9.71 16.63
N ILE A 39 14.92 9.67 15.38
CA ILE A 39 14.09 9.39 14.19
C ILE A 39 13.48 7.99 14.31
N SER A 40 14.28 6.99 14.68
CA SER A 40 13.80 5.60 14.82
C SER A 40 12.75 5.47 15.92
N ALA A 41 12.94 6.14 17.06
CA ALA A 41 11.96 6.14 18.14
C ALA A 41 10.63 6.75 17.69
N ARG A 42 10.67 7.93 17.05
CA ARG A 42 9.49 8.61 16.52
C ARG A 42 8.79 7.77 15.45
N ALA A 43 9.54 7.16 14.53
CA ALA A 43 8.98 6.28 13.51
C ALA A 43 8.29 5.06 14.13
N ALA A 44 8.88 4.46 15.15
CA ALA A 44 8.27 3.35 15.87
C ALA A 44 6.95 3.75 16.55
N ASP A 45 6.87 4.95 17.12
CA ASP A 45 5.63 5.46 17.71
C ASP A 45 4.53 5.68 16.67
N LEU A 46 4.88 6.22 15.49
CA LEU A 46 3.94 6.35 14.38
C LEU A 46 3.42 4.98 13.90
N VAL A 47 4.31 3.99 13.76
CA VAL A 47 3.93 2.63 13.38
C VAL A 47 3.02 2.00 14.43
N ARG A 48 3.32 2.18 15.73
CA ARG A 48 2.45 1.70 16.81
C ARG A 48 1.09 2.37 16.78
N ALA A 49 1.02 3.67 16.52
CA ALA A 49 -0.24 4.39 16.43
C ALA A 49 -1.10 3.88 15.26
N VAL A 50 -0.50 3.68 14.08
CA VAL A 50 -1.22 3.13 12.90
C VAL A 50 -1.67 1.68 13.14
N ARG A 51 -0.84 0.84 13.77
CA ARG A 51 -1.22 -0.53 14.10
C ARG A 51 -2.22 -0.63 15.24
N GLY A 52 -2.22 0.35 16.14
CA GLY A 52 -3.13 0.45 17.28
C GLY A 52 -4.46 1.11 16.94
N SER A 53 -4.58 1.81 15.80
CA SER A 53 -5.87 2.26 15.30
C SER A 53 -6.66 1.08 14.74
N THR A 54 -7.61 0.60 15.53
CA THR A 54 -8.46 -0.59 15.29
C THR A 54 -9.52 -0.41 14.21
N ASP A 55 -9.41 0.60 13.36
CA ASP A 55 -10.28 0.75 12.20
C ASP A 55 -9.45 0.49 10.96
N PRO A 56 -9.10 -0.78 10.67
CA PRO A 56 -8.60 -1.09 9.37
C PRO A 56 -9.73 -0.75 8.42
N ARG A 57 -9.58 0.39 7.71
CA ARG A 57 -10.54 0.84 6.71
C ARG A 57 -10.95 -0.39 5.94
N LEU A 58 -12.24 -0.71 5.85
CA LEU A 58 -12.76 -1.97 5.32
C LEU A 58 -11.96 -2.46 4.09
N MET A 59 -11.58 -1.52 3.23
CA MET A 59 -10.66 -1.65 2.11
C MET A 59 -9.30 -2.30 2.43
N GLU A 60 -8.53 -1.88 3.44
CA GLU A 60 -7.22 -2.46 3.79
C GLU A 60 -7.29 -3.92 4.25
N VAL A 61 -8.32 -4.30 5.02
CA VAL A 61 -8.57 -5.72 5.37
C VAL A 61 -8.88 -6.50 4.10
N PHE A 62 -9.68 -5.92 3.22
CA PHE A 62 -10.06 -6.53 1.95
C PHE A 62 -8.87 -6.72 1.00
N LEU A 63 -8.01 -5.70 0.88
CA LEU A 63 -6.82 -5.69 0.05
C LEU A 63 -5.74 -6.64 0.57
N SER A 64 -5.66 -6.85 1.89
CA SER A 64 -4.73 -7.81 2.48
C SER A 64 -5.23 -9.26 2.38
N ALA A 65 -6.54 -9.51 2.46
CA ALA A 65 -7.13 -10.83 2.31
C ALA A 65 -7.27 -11.28 0.85
N TYR A 66 -7.51 -10.36 -0.09
CA TYR A 66 -7.80 -10.64 -1.51
C TYR A 66 -7.05 -9.65 -2.42
N GLY A 67 -5.72 -9.58 -2.30
CA GLY A 67 -4.87 -8.62 -3.02
C GLY A 67 -5.39 -8.30 -4.44
N LEU A 68 -5.45 -7.02 -4.82
CA LEU A 68 -6.10 -6.57 -6.08
C LEU A 68 -5.52 -7.17 -7.36
N SER A 69 -4.36 -7.83 -7.28
CA SER A 69 -3.75 -8.57 -8.39
C SER A 69 -4.21 -10.02 -8.49
N THR A 70 -4.96 -10.54 -7.51
CA THR A 70 -5.54 -11.88 -7.56
C THR A 70 -6.87 -11.87 -8.30
N LYS A 71 -7.21 -13.01 -8.90
CA LYS A 71 -8.48 -13.14 -9.64
C LYS A 71 -9.68 -12.95 -8.71
N GLU A 72 -9.53 -13.35 -7.45
CA GLU A 72 -10.53 -13.20 -6.41
C GLU A 72 -10.73 -11.72 -6.03
N GLY A 73 -9.64 -10.95 -5.86
CA GLY A 73 -9.70 -9.52 -5.53
C GLY A 73 -10.39 -8.67 -6.60
N VAL A 74 -10.13 -8.97 -7.88
CA VAL A 74 -10.81 -8.30 -9.01
C VAL A 74 -12.30 -8.65 -9.04
N ALA A 75 -12.66 -9.93 -8.90
CA ALA A 75 -14.05 -10.36 -8.90
C ALA A 75 -14.86 -9.71 -7.77
N LEU A 76 -14.24 -9.56 -6.59
CA LEU A 76 -14.86 -9.01 -5.40
C LEU A 76 -15.04 -7.48 -5.48
N MET A 77 -14.13 -6.76 -6.14
CA MET A 77 -14.31 -5.34 -6.48
C MET A 77 -15.42 -5.13 -7.53
N CYS A 78 -15.48 -5.98 -8.57
CA CYS A 78 -16.55 -5.92 -9.56
C CYS A 78 -17.93 -6.20 -8.93
N LEU A 79 -18.00 -7.13 -7.95
CA LEU A 79 -19.22 -7.39 -7.21
C LEU A 79 -19.60 -6.17 -6.35
N ALA A 80 -18.65 -5.58 -5.63
CA ALA A 80 -18.92 -4.36 -4.85
C ALA A 80 -19.42 -3.20 -5.73
N GLU A 81 -18.84 -3.01 -6.93
CA GLU A 81 -19.31 -2.01 -7.89
C GLU A 81 -20.73 -2.31 -8.39
N ALA A 82 -21.03 -3.57 -8.71
CA ALA A 82 -22.36 -3.98 -9.14
C ALA A 82 -23.40 -3.72 -8.04
N LEU A 83 -23.09 -4.05 -6.78
CA LEU A 83 -23.97 -3.83 -5.63
C LEU A 83 -24.22 -2.34 -5.36
N LEU A 84 -23.24 -1.47 -5.56
CA LEU A 84 -23.42 -0.02 -5.43
C LEU A 84 -24.29 0.61 -6.53
N ARG A 85 -24.53 -0.10 -7.64
CA ARG A 85 -25.37 0.35 -8.76
C ARG A 85 -26.81 -0.16 -8.69
N VAL A 86 -27.11 -1.11 -7.79
CA VAL A 86 -28.47 -1.66 -7.61
C VAL A 86 -29.21 -0.81 -6.58
N PRO A 87 -30.34 -0.17 -6.96
CA PRO A 87 -31.02 0.81 -6.11
C PRO A 87 -31.92 0.19 -5.03
N ASP A 88 -32.34 -1.07 -5.16
CA ASP A 88 -33.21 -1.77 -4.21
C ASP A 88 -32.49 -2.95 -3.53
N THR A 89 -32.77 -3.15 -2.25
CA THR A 89 -32.08 -4.13 -1.41
C THR A 89 -32.45 -5.58 -1.71
N GLU A 90 -33.65 -5.83 -2.25
CA GLU A 90 -34.12 -7.18 -2.59
C GLU A 90 -33.36 -7.74 -3.80
N THR A 91 -33.23 -6.94 -4.88
CA THR A 91 -32.41 -7.30 -6.04
C THR A 91 -30.92 -7.42 -5.68
N MET A 92 -30.47 -6.69 -4.66
CA MET A 92 -29.11 -6.78 -4.14
C MET A 92 -28.85 -8.15 -3.49
N ASP A 93 -29.77 -8.63 -2.65
CA ASP A 93 -29.66 -9.93 -1.99
C ASP A 93 -29.74 -11.09 -3.01
N ASP A 94 -30.59 -10.97 -4.02
CA ASP A 94 -30.68 -11.94 -5.13
C ASP A 94 -29.37 -12.00 -5.94
N LEU A 95 -28.74 -10.85 -6.21
CA LEU A 95 -27.46 -10.77 -6.90
C LEU A 95 -26.32 -11.37 -6.05
N ILE A 96 -26.33 -11.13 -4.74
CA ILE A 96 -25.38 -11.73 -3.79
C ILE A 96 -25.54 -13.26 -3.78
N ALA A 97 -26.77 -13.76 -3.71
CA ALA A 97 -27.05 -15.20 -3.71
C ALA A 97 -26.61 -15.86 -5.02
N ASP A 98 -26.88 -15.24 -6.18
CA ASP A 98 -26.50 -15.79 -7.49
C ASP A 98 -24.97 -15.77 -7.73
N LYS A 99 -24.25 -14.75 -7.24
CA LYS A 99 -22.82 -14.57 -7.53
C LYS A 99 -21.88 -15.08 -6.44
N ILE A 100 -22.29 -15.10 -5.18
CA ILE A 100 -21.46 -15.56 -4.06
C ILE A 100 -21.73 -17.03 -3.73
N ALA A 101 -22.99 -17.47 -3.65
CA ALA A 101 -23.34 -18.81 -3.14
C ALA A 101 -22.84 -20.02 -3.98
N PRO A 102 -22.75 -19.97 -5.32
CA PRO A 102 -22.28 -21.12 -6.11
C PRO A 102 -20.76 -21.30 -6.11
N HIS A 103 -19.98 -20.30 -5.68
CA HIS A 103 -18.53 -20.39 -5.61
C HIS A 103 -18.12 -20.74 -4.17
N ASP A 104 -17.31 -21.78 -3.99
CA ASP A 104 -16.84 -22.20 -2.67
C ASP A 104 -15.75 -21.25 -2.14
N TRP A 105 -16.16 -20.06 -1.72
CA TRP A 105 -15.31 -19.09 -1.03
C TRP A 105 -14.86 -19.61 0.35
N SER A 106 -15.59 -20.58 0.91
CA SER A 106 -15.33 -21.15 2.23
C SER A 106 -14.05 -22.00 2.26
N ALA A 107 -13.70 -22.66 1.15
CA ALA A 107 -12.47 -23.45 1.03
C ALA A 107 -11.17 -22.65 1.27
N HIS A 108 -11.20 -21.32 1.16
CA HIS A 108 -10.03 -20.45 1.36
C HIS A 108 -10.08 -19.63 2.68
N SER A 109 -11.13 -19.81 3.49
CA SER A 109 -11.28 -19.13 4.80
C SER A 109 -10.56 -19.83 5.97
N GLY A 110 -9.89 -20.95 5.73
CA GLY A 110 -9.37 -21.86 6.76
C GLY A 110 -7.85 -22.12 6.77
N GLY A 111 -7.04 -21.24 6.18
CA GLY A 111 -5.62 -21.50 5.94
C GLY A 111 -4.64 -20.53 6.61
N SER A 112 -4.87 -20.11 7.85
CA SER A 112 -3.84 -19.41 8.63
C SER A 112 -3.67 -20.07 10.00
N SER A 113 -2.63 -20.88 10.13
CA SER A 113 -1.87 -21.03 11.38
C SER A 113 -0.76 -19.99 11.41
#